data_AF-A0A9C8E6Q0-F1
#
_entry.id   AF-A0A9C8E6Q0-F1
#
_cell.length_a   1.000
_cell.length_b   1.000
_cell.length_c   1.000
_cell.angle_alpha   90.00
_cell.angle_beta   90.00
_cell.angle_gamma   90.00
#
_symmetry.space_group_name_H-M   'P 1'
#
loop_
_entity.id
_entity.type
_entity.pdbx_description
1 polymer ?
#
loop_
_entity_poly.entity_id
_entity_poly.type
_entity_poly.pdbx_seq_one_letter_code
_entity_poly.pdbx_strand_id
1 'polypeptide(L)'
;MSSPSPTSAACRASPSPVSTSAAATPTGTPSTSSSALRIDPGLLRELENIAKQEGVTRTEIARRMLAEGLKRFKIQQALGKYRHGELSLERAAELAGLPLYEMFDLVLQEKIPAPFTPEEIRQEAEELLARLGGLN
;
A
#
# COMPACT_ATOMS: atom_id res chain seq x y z
N MET A 1 -4.64 -11.99 75.81
CA MET A 1 -5.70 -13.01 75.65
C MET A 1 -5.75 -13.40 74.18
N SER A 2 -5.59 -14.70 73.93
CA SER A 2 -5.83 -15.46 72.69
C SER A 2 -5.04 -15.11 71.42
N SER A 3 -3.86 -15.73 71.30
CA SER A 3 -3.42 -16.39 70.05
C SER A 3 -4.07 -17.79 69.94
N PRO A 4 -3.90 -18.66 68.89
CA PRO A 4 -3.11 -18.52 67.64
C PRO A 4 -3.75 -19.14 66.34
N SER A 5 -3.23 -18.74 65.16
CA SER A 5 -2.88 -19.56 63.94
C SER A 5 -3.89 -20.55 63.28
N PRO A 6 -3.51 -21.37 62.28
CA PRO A 6 -3.11 -21.10 60.88
C PRO A 6 -3.96 -21.92 59.87
N THR A 7 -3.87 -21.70 58.55
CA THR A 7 -4.12 -22.70 57.45
C THR A 7 -3.79 -21.99 56.12
N SER A 8 -2.65 -22.24 55.48
CA SER A 8 -2.27 -23.41 54.66
C SER A 8 -2.98 -23.47 53.30
N ALA A 9 -2.23 -23.14 52.24
CA ALA A 9 -2.15 -23.83 50.94
C ALA A 9 -1.53 -22.83 49.94
N ALA A 10 -0.22 -22.85 49.70
CA ALA A 10 0.42 -23.73 48.72
C ALA A 10 -0.36 -23.80 47.40
N CYS A 11 0.06 -23.02 46.40
CA CYS A 11 0.06 -23.44 45.00
C CYS A 11 1.07 -22.59 44.21
N ARG A 12 2.25 -23.18 44.03
CA ARG A 12 3.09 -22.94 42.85
C ARG A 12 2.26 -23.29 41.61
N ALA A 13 2.13 -22.36 40.67
CA ALA A 13 1.94 -22.65 39.26
C ALA A 13 2.63 -21.49 38.51
N SER A 14 3.87 -21.72 38.06
CA SER A 14 4.17 -22.05 36.66
C SER A 14 4.00 -20.83 35.75
N PRO A 15 5.05 -20.36 35.06
CA PRO A 15 4.90 -19.32 34.06
C PRO A 15 3.92 -19.81 32.98
N SER A 16 2.96 -18.95 32.65
CA SER A 16 2.05 -19.12 31.53
C SER A 16 2.86 -19.52 30.29
N PRO A 17 2.44 -20.54 29.52
CA PRO A 17 3.17 -20.96 28.35
C PRO A 17 3.22 -19.80 27.37
N VAL A 18 4.45 -19.48 26.95
CA VAL A 18 4.70 -18.72 25.74
C VAL A 18 3.89 -19.39 24.65
N SER A 19 2.91 -18.69 24.11
CA SER A 19 2.14 -19.16 22.98
C SER A 19 3.04 -19.11 21.75
N THR A 20 3.91 -20.11 21.64
CA THR A 20 4.45 -20.56 20.36
C THR A 20 3.32 -21.31 19.68
N SER A 21 2.45 -20.57 19.00
CA SER A 21 1.58 -21.13 17.96
C SER A 21 2.08 -20.56 16.66
N ALA A 22 2.97 -21.32 16.03
CA ALA A 22 2.64 -22.10 14.86
C ALA A 22 2.61 -21.18 13.64
N ALA A 23 3.61 -21.39 12.77
CA ALA A 23 3.64 -20.84 11.44
C ALA A 23 2.24 -20.93 10.83
N ALA A 24 1.58 -19.78 10.70
CA ALA A 24 0.43 -19.65 9.84
C ALA A 24 0.95 -19.87 8.42
N THR A 25 0.88 -21.10 7.95
CA THR A 25 0.90 -21.38 6.52
C THR A 25 -0.16 -20.48 5.87
N PRO A 26 0.20 -19.59 4.92
CA PRO A 26 -0.80 -18.91 4.14
C PRO A 26 -1.40 -19.93 3.17
N THR A 27 -2.35 -20.75 3.65
CA THR A 27 -3.27 -21.47 2.76
C THR A 27 -4.30 -20.49 2.23
N GLY A 28 -3.82 -19.53 1.43
CA GLY A 28 -4.64 -18.84 0.46
C GLY A 28 -4.63 -19.68 -0.80
N THR A 29 -5.58 -20.59 -0.96
CA THR A 29 -5.90 -21.07 -2.30
C THR A 29 -6.24 -19.83 -3.15
N PRO A 30 -5.65 -19.63 -4.34
CA PRO A 30 -6.04 -18.51 -5.18
C PRO A 30 -7.49 -18.72 -5.59
N SER A 31 -8.41 -18.00 -4.95
CA SER A 31 -9.83 -17.96 -5.29
C SER A 31 -9.96 -17.44 -6.72
N THR A 32 -9.93 -18.36 -7.68
CA THR A 32 -9.97 -18.02 -9.10
C THR A 32 -11.43 -17.87 -9.51
N SER A 33 -11.88 -16.63 -9.64
CA SER A 33 -13.19 -16.30 -10.20
C SER A 33 -13.10 -16.26 -11.72
N SER A 34 -13.96 -17.02 -12.43
CA SER A 34 -14.08 -16.95 -13.88
C SER A 34 -15.19 -15.97 -14.27
N SER A 35 -14.84 -14.90 -14.98
CA SER A 35 -15.80 -13.94 -15.55
C SER A 35 -15.70 -13.98 -17.08
N ALA A 36 -16.84 -14.03 -17.77
CA ALA A 36 -16.90 -14.00 -19.22
C ALA A 36 -16.90 -12.54 -19.72
N LEU A 37 -15.85 -12.13 -20.42
CA LEU A 37 -15.72 -10.82 -21.04
C LEU A 37 -15.94 -10.95 -22.55
N ARG A 38 -16.68 -9.99 -23.14
CA ARG A 38 -16.77 -9.86 -24.59
C ARG A 38 -15.58 -9.03 -25.07
N ILE A 39 -14.77 -9.60 -25.94
CA ILE A 39 -13.53 -9.01 -26.43
C ILE A 39 -13.61 -8.95 -27.95
N ASP A 40 -13.13 -7.85 -28.52
CA ASP A 40 -13.00 -7.69 -29.97
C ASP A 40 -12.09 -8.79 -30.57
N PRO A 41 -12.44 -9.38 -31.72
CA PRO A 41 -11.65 -10.43 -32.35
C PRO A 41 -10.21 -10.01 -32.71
N GLY A 42 -9.96 -8.73 -32.98
CA GLY A 42 -8.62 -8.19 -33.21
C GLY A 42 -7.75 -8.28 -31.96
N LEU A 43 -8.26 -7.80 -30.82
CA LEU A 43 -7.55 -7.88 -29.55
C LEU A 43 -7.30 -9.34 -29.12
N LEU A 44 -8.24 -10.24 -29.38
CA LEU A 44 -8.03 -11.66 -29.10
C LEU A 44 -6.87 -12.25 -29.92
N ARG A 45 -6.74 -11.87 -31.19
CA ARG A 45 -5.63 -12.30 -32.06
C ARG A 45 -4.29 -11.76 -31.55
N GLU A 46 -4.24 -10.51 -31.10
CA GLU A 46 -3.02 -9.94 -30.52
C GLU A 46 -2.57 -10.71 -29.26
N LEU A 47 -3.52 -10.99 -28.35
CA LEU A 47 -3.23 -11.79 -27.16
C LEU A 47 -2.72 -13.19 -27.52
N GLU A 48 -3.29 -13.83 -28.55
CA GLU A 48 -2.83 -15.14 -29.03
C GLU A 48 -1.44 -15.09 -29.66
N ASN A 49 -1.11 -14.02 -30.39
CA ASN A 49 0.21 -13.85 -30.99
C ASN A 49 1.28 -13.67 -29.91
N ILE A 50 1.03 -12.84 -28.90
CA ILE A 50 1.94 -12.63 -27.76
C ILE A 50 2.09 -13.95 -26.97
N ALA A 51 0.99 -14.64 -26.70
CA ALA A 51 1.00 -15.93 -26.02
C ALA A 51 1.87 -16.97 -26.73
N LYS A 52 1.81 -17.03 -28.06
CA LYS A 52 2.66 -17.91 -28.88
C LYS A 52 4.14 -17.52 -28.81
N GLN A 53 4.45 -16.22 -28.84
CA GLN A 53 5.82 -15.72 -28.76
C GLN A 53 6.46 -16.01 -27.39
N GLU A 54 5.70 -15.87 -26.31
CA GLU A 54 6.18 -16.11 -24.94
C GLU A 54 6.04 -17.57 -24.47
N GLY A 55 5.36 -18.43 -25.24
CA GLY A 55 5.13 -19.83 -24.87
C GLY A 55 4.18 -20.00 -23.68
N VAL A 56 3.26 -19.06 -23.47
CA VAL A 56 2.28 -19.07 -22.36
C VAL A 56 0.84 -19.09 -22.88
N THR A 57 -0.15 -19.24 -21.99
CA THR A 57 -1.56 -19.24 -22.40
C THR A 57 -2.09 -17.82 -22.63
N ARG A 58 -3.08 -17.67 -23.53
CA ARG A 58 -3.77 -16.39 -23.75
C ARG A 58 -4.35 -15.78 -22.46
N THR A 59 -4.84 -16.63 -21.57
CA THR A 59 -5.44 -16.22 -20.30
C THR A 59 -4.39 -15.67 -19.35
N GLU A 60 -3.17 -16.20 -19.39
CA GLU A 60 -2.04 -15.70 -18.61
C GLU A 60 -1.61 -14.31 -19.09
N ILE A 61 -1.45 -14.11 -20.40
CA ILE A 61 -1.16 -12.78 -20.97
C ILE A 61 -2.27 -11.80 -20.62
N ALA A 62 -3.54 -12.18 -20.83
CA ALA A 62 -4.68 -11.34 -20.52
C ALA A 62 -4.70 -10.94 -19.04
N ARG A 63 -4.41 -11.87 -18.11
CA ARG A 63 -4.33 -11.59 -16.68
C ARG A 63 -3.25 -10.57 -16.36
N ARG A 64 -2.03 -10.75 -16.91
CA ARG A 64 -0.90 -9.83 -16.70
C ARG A 64 -1.24 -8.43 -17.22
N MET A 65 -1.77 -8.35 -18.44
CA MET A 65 -2.14 -7.08 -19.05
C MET A 65 -3.26 -6.37 -18.30
N LEU A 66 -4.28 -7.10 -17.82
CA LEU A 66 -5.34 -6.52 -16.99
C LEU A 66 -4.80 -5.99 -15.67
N ALA A 67 -3.94 -6.74 -14.99
CA ALA A 67 -3.35 -6.31 -13.73
C ALA A 67 -2.50 -5.04 -13.92
N GLU A 68 -1.69 -5.00 -14.97
CA GLU A 68 -0.86 -3.84 -15.27
C GLU A 68 -1.69 -2.64 -15.74
N GLY A 69 -2.69 -2.86 -16.60
CA GLY A 69 -3.62 -1.84 -17.04
C GLY A 69 -4.37 -1.21 -15.87
N LEU A 70 -4.81 -2.02 -14.90
CA LEU A 70 -5.46 -1.53 -13.69
C LEU A 70 -4.51 -0.69 -12.83
N LYS A 71 -3.23 -1.09 -12.69
CA LYS A 71 -2.23 -0.30 -11.99
C LYS A 71 -2.03 1.06 -12.66
N ARG A 72 -1.82 1.09 -13.98
CA ARG A 72 -1.65 2.33 -14.75
C ARG A 72 -2.88 3.24 -14.64
N PHE A 73 -4.08 2.68 -14.72
CA PHE A 73 -5.33 3.42 -14.59
C PHE A 73 -5.45 4.12 -13.22
N LYS A 74 -5.13 3.41 -12.12
CA LYS A 74 -5.14 3.99 -10.78
C LYS A 74 -4.16 5.14 -10.63
N ILE A 75 -2.94 4.99 -11.17
CA ILE A 75 -1.92 6.04 -11.16
C ILE A 75 -2.42 7.29 -11.90
N GLN A 76 -2.97 7.13 -13.10
CA GLN A 76 -3.49 8.25 -13.89
C GLN A 76 -4.64 8.98 -13.17
N GLN A 77 -5.56 8.22 -12.58
CA GLN A 77 -6.65 8.79 -11.78
C GLN A 77 -6.13 9.55 -10.54
N ALA A 78 -5.14 8.99 -9.83
CA ALA A 78 -4.53 9.62 -8.66
C ALA A 78 -3.84 10.94 -9.02
N LEU A 79 -3.01 10.94 -10.06
CA LEU A 79 -2.33 12.13 -10.57
C LEU A 79 -3.31 13.19 -11.05
N GLY A 80 -4.37 12.77 -11.76
CA GLY A 80 -5.45 13.65 -12.18
C GLY A 80 -6.08 14.38 -11.00
N LYS A 81 -6.53 13.63 -9.98
CA LYS A 81 -7.16 14.22 -8.79
C LYS A 81 -6.21 15.10 -7.98
N TYR A 82 -4.95 14.68 -7.82
CA TYR A 82 -3.92 15.48 -7.16
C TYR A 82 -3.69 16.80 -7.90
N ARG A 83 -3.59 16.78 -9.24
CA ARG A 83 -3.43 17.98 -10.07
C ARG A 83 -4.57 18.99 -9.91
N HIS A 84 -5.80 18.53 -9.65
CA HIS A 84 -6.95 19.39 -9.41
C HIS A 84 -7.10 19.82 -7.93
N GLY A 85 -6.17 19.41 -7.05
CA GLY A 85 -6.21 19.71 -5.62
C GLY A 85 -7.29 18.94 -4.85
N GLU A 86 -7.87 17.89 -5.43
CA GLU A 86 -8.95 17.10 -4.79
C GLU A 86 -8.41 16.13 -3.73
N LEU A 87 -7.15 15.71 -3.85
CA LEU A 87 -6.50 14.75 -2.96
C LEU A 87 -5.15 15.29 -2.49
N SER A 88 -4.78 14.98 -1.24
CA SER A 88 -3.40 15.11 -0.78
C SER A 88 -2.49 14.10 -1.48
N LEU A 89 -1.18 14.33 -1.44
CA LEU A 89 -0.18 13.42 -2.02
C LEU A 89 -0.30 12.01 -1.42
N GLU A 90 -0.47 11.93 -0.10
CA GLU A 90 -0.67 10.67 0.62
C GLU A 90 -1.91 9.94 0.13
N ARG A 91 -3.04 10.64 0.02
CA ARG A 91 -4.28 10.01 -0.43
C ARG A 91 -4.24 9.60 -1.90
N ALA A 92 -3.47 10.33 -2.72
CA ALA A 92 -3.20 9.96 -4.10
C ALA A 92 -2.33 8.69 -4.18
N ALA A 93 -1.31 8.55 -3.32
CA ALA A 93 -0.47 7.36 -3.23
C ALA A 93 -1.29 6.12 -2.84
N GLU A 94 -2.18 6.26 -1.85
CA GLU A 94 -3.11 5.20 -1.43
C GLU A 94 -4.05 4.79 -2.57
N LEU A 95 -4.58 5.75 -3.34
CA LEU A 95 -5.44 5.46 -4.49
C LEU A 95 -4.66 4.72 -5.60
N ALA A 96 -3.43 5.14 -5.86
CA ALA A 96 -2.53 4.50 -6.82
C ALA A 96 -2.06 3.10 -6.37
N GLY A 97 -2.12 2.82 -5.06
CA GLY A 97 -1.56 1.61 -4.46
C GLY A 97 -0.03 1.61 -4.49
N LEU A 98 0.58 2.79 -4.33
CA LEU A 98 2.02 3.00 -4.35
C LEU A 98 2.48 3.52 -2.98
N PRO A 99 3.74 3.25 -2.59
CA PRO A 99 4.33 3.94 -1.44
C PRO A 99 4.44 5.44 -1.73
N LEU A 100 4.42 6.25 -0.67
CA LEU A 100 4.38 7.71 -0.78
C LEU A 100 5.53 8.28 -1.65
N TYR A 101 6.74 7.74 -1.52
CA TYR A 101 7.91 8.21 -2.28
C TYR A 101 7.75 7.96 -3.79
N GLU A 102 7.18 6.83 -4.21
CA GLU A 102 6.91 6.57 -5.64
C GLU A 102 5.87 7.53 -6.19
N MET A 103 4.84 7.87 -5.39
CA MET A 103 3.87 8.87 -5.79
C MET A 103 4.50 10.26 -5.92
N PHE A 104 5.41 10.62 -5.01
CA PHE A 104 6.14 11.88 -5.08
C PHE A 104 6.98 11.98 -6.36
N ASP A 105 7.73 10.92 -6.70
CA ASP A 105 8.53 10.87 -7.92
C ASP A 105 7.67 11.04 -9.18
N LEU A 106 6.49 10.41 -9.22
CA LEU A 106 5.54 10.55 -10.33
C LEU A 106 5.01 11.98 -10.47
N VAL A 107 4.72 12.64 -9.35
CA VAL A 107 4.27 14.05 -9.33
C VAL A 107 5.34 14.99 -9.87
N LEU A 108 6.61 14.76 -9.50
CA LEU A 108 7.76 15.52 -10.00
C LEU A 108 7.96 15.32 -11.52
N GLN A 109 7.88 14.07 -11.99
CA GLN A 109 8.00 13.74 -13.42
C GLN A 109 6.92 14.41 -14.27
N GLU A 110 5.68 14.44 -13.76
CA GLU A 110 4.54 15.10 -14.40
C GLU A 110 4.56 16.63 -14.27
N LYS A 111 5.60 17.20 -13.63
CA LYS A 111 5.78 18.65 -13.42
C LYS A 111 4.55 19.32 -12.80
N ILE A 112 3.83 18.60 -11.94
CA ILE A 112 2.68 19.16 -11.24
C ILE A 112 3.26 20.17 -10.23
N PRO A 113 2.85 21.46 -10.28
CA PRO A 113 3.40 22.46 -9.39
C PRO A 113 3.17 22.04 -7.94
N ALA A 114 4.22 22.15 -7.13
CA ALA A 114 4.09 21.99 -5.70
C ALA A 114 3.11 23.05 -5.17
N PRO A 115 2.31 22.72 -4.14
CA PRO A 115 1.40 23.69 -3.52
C PRO A 115 2.13 24.84 -2.81
N PHE A 116 3.46 24.74 -2.65
CA PHE A 116 4.29 25.75 -2.00
C PHE A 116 5.42 26.21 -2.91
N THR A 117 5.75 27.49 -2.82
CA THR A 117 6.94 28.05 -3.46
C THR A 117 8.19 27.78 -2.59
N PRO A 118 9.40 27.75 -3.19
CA PRO A 118 10.64 27.60 -2.43
C PRO A 118 10.80 28.65 -1.33
N GLU A 119 10.26 29.84 -1.53
CA GLU A 119 10.36 30.94 -0.57
C GLU A 119 9.38 30.79 0.60
N GLU A 120 8.17 30.29 0.35
CA GLU A 120 7.24 29.90 1.42
C GLU A 120 7.86 28.80 2.29
N ILE A 121 8.47 27.79 1.68
CA ILE A 121 9.16 26.71 2.41
C ILE A 121 10.33 27.27 3.23
N ARG A 122 11.13 28.19 2.66
CA ARG A 122 12.25 28.83 3.37
C ARG A 122 11.76 29.63 4.58
N GLN A 123 10.73 30.46 4.41
CA GLN A 123 10.16 31.27 5.48
C GLN A 123 9.63 30.40 6.62
N GLU A 124 8.86 29.36 6.29
CA GLU A 124 8.32 28.43 7.29
C GLU A 124 9.43 27.67 8.03
N ALA A 125 10.51 27.29 7.33
CA ALA A 125 11.68 26.68 7.96
C ALA A 125 12.40 27.65 8.92
N GLU A 126 12.60 28.92 8.51
CA GLU A 126 13.21 29.95 9.36
C GLU A 126 12.39 30.22 10.62
N GLU A 127 11.07 30.31 10.51
CA GLU A 127 10.16 30.48 11.64
C GLU A 127 10.21 29.28 12.60
N LEU A 128 10.19 28.06 12.08
CA LEU A 128 10.30 26.84 12.88
C LEU A 128 11.63 26.75 13.63
N LEU A 129 12.74 27.11 12.97
CA LEU A 129 14.06 27.16 13.59
C LEU A 129 14.14 28.24 14.67
N ALA A 130 13.57 29.43 14.44
CA ALA A 130 13.50 30.48 15.44
C ALA A 130 12.69 30.05 16.68
N ARG A 131 11.58 29.34 16.48
CA ARG A 131 10.74 28.80 17.56
C ARG A 131 11.48 27.76 18.40
N LEU A 132 12.29 26.91 17.77
CA LEU A 132 13.11 25.91 18.45
C LEU A 132 14.34 26.53 19.14
N GLY A 133 14.94 27.57 18.52
CA GLY A 133 16.07 28.31 19.07
C GLY A 133 15.72 29.21 20.26
N GLY A 134 14.44 29.56 20.45
CA GLY A 134 13.94 30.34 21.59
C GLY A 134 13.60 29.55 22.86
N LEU A 135 13.91 28.24 22.91
CA LEU A 135 13.68 27.36 24.06
C LEU A 135 14.89 27.20 25.01
N ASN A 136 15.89 28.08 24.92
CA ASN A 136 17.05 28.10 25.79
C ASN A 136 17.02 29.27 26.79
#